data_AF-A0A093W6N3-F1
#
_entry.id   AF-A0A093W6N3-F1
#
_cell.length_a   1.000
_cell.length_b   1.000
_cell.length_c   1.000
_cell.angle_alpha   90.00
_cell.angle_beta   90.00
_cell.angle_gamma   90.00
#
_symmetry.space_group_name_H-M   'P 1'
#
loop_
_entity.id
_entity.type
_entity.pdbx_description
1 polymer ?
#
loop_
_entity_poly.entity_id
_entity_poly.type
_entity_poly.pdbx_seq_one_letter_code
_entity_poly.pdbx_strand_id
1 'polypeptide(L)' 'MDSLLKNIQLGGAIIVFIATIFAFGIEVQKILVLRSVDLGDLLLLFIYLEVLGMVASYWGSQRIQLTYPLF' A
#
# COMPACT_ATOMS: atom_id res chain seq x y z
N MET A 1 0.02 25.45 12.47
CA MET A 1 0.75 24.89 11.30
C MET A 1 0.44 23.40 11.07
N ASP A 2 -0.25 22.75 12.02
CA ASP A 2 -0.52 21.31 12.02
C ASP A 2 -1.57 20.86 10.98
N SER A 3 -2.51 21.72 10.63
CA SER A 3 -3.57 21.43 9.64
C SER A 3 -3.03 21.29 8.21
N LEU A 4 -2.02 22.07 7.84
CA LEU A 4 -1.37 21.98 6.53
C LEU A 4 -0.62 20.67 6.38
N LEU A 5 0.15 20.29 7.41
CA LEU A 5 0.89 19.03 7.43
C LEU A 5 -0.05 17.83 7.35
N LYS A 6 -1.15 17.87 8.10
CA LYS A 6 -2.20 16.84 8.09
C LYS A 6 -2.85 16.69 6.71
N ASN A 7 -3.17 17.80 6.03
CA ASN A 7 -3.78 17.75 4.70
C ASN A 7 -2.81 17.20 3.64
N ILE A 8 -1.52 17.55 3.71
CA ILE A 8 -0.49 17.00 2.83
C ILE A 8 -0.33 15.50 3.05
N GLN A 9 -0.30 15.04 4.30
CA GLN A 9 -0.23 13.61 4.63
C GLN A 9 -1.46 12.84 4.12
N LEU A 10 -2.66 13.42 4.25
CA LEU A 10 -3.90 12.83 3.72
C LEU A 10 -3.87 12.73 2.19
N GLY A 11 -3.40 13.77 1.51
CA GLY A 11 -3.17 13.74 0.06
C GLY A 11 -2.18 12.65 -0.34
N GLY A 12 -1.05 12.54 0.37
CA GLY A 12 -0.05 11.49 0.15
C GLY A 12 -0.60 10.08 0.36
N ALA A 13 -1.37 9.86 1.42
CA ALA A 13 -2.00 8.57 1.71
C ALA A 13 -2.96 8.14 0.59
N ILE A 14 -3.76 9.06 0.05
CA ILE A 14 -4.66 8.78 -1.08
C ILE A 14 -3.87 8.38 -2.32
N ILE A 15 -2.76 9.07 -2.62
CA ILE A 15 -1.90 8.74 -3.77
C ILE A 15 -1.32 7.33 -3.62
N VAL A 16 -0.78 7.01 -2.44
CA VAL A 16 -0.23 5.68 -2.15
C VAL A 16 -1.32 4.62 -2.28
N PHE A 17 -2.51 4.85 -1.70
CA PHE A 17 -3.63 3.92 -1.78
C PHE A 17 -3.99 3.56 -3.22
N ILE A 18 -4.14 4.57 -4.08
CA ILE A 18 -4.48 4.37 -5.50
C ILE A 18 -3.33 3.63 -6.21
N ALA A 19 -2.09 4.06 -5.99
CA ALA A 19 -0.93 3.42 -6.61
C ALA A 19 -0.80 1.94 -6.21
N THR A 20 -1.00 1.62 -4.94
CA THR A 20 -0.92 0.25 -4.43
C THR A 20 -2.03 -0.64 -4.97
N ILE A 21 -3.26 -0.13 -5.11
CA ILE A 21 -4.36 -0.89 -5.76
C ILE A 21 -4.03 -1.20 -7.22
N PHE A 22 -3.54 -0.22 -7.97
CA PHE A 22 -3.16 -0.43 -9.37
C PHE A 22 -1.99 -1.41 -9.49
N ALA A 23 -0.95 -1.27 -8.68
CA ALA A 23 0.20 -2.16 -8.68
C ALA A 23 -0.19 -3.61 -8.32
N PHE A 24 -1.05 -3.78 -7.31
CA PHE A 24 -1.59 -5.09 -6.94
C PHE A 24 -2.33 -5.74 -8.10
N GLY A 25 -3.19 -4.98 -8.81
CA GLY A 25 -3.91 -5.48 -9.97
C GLY A 25 -2.99 -5.93 -11.11
N ILE A 26 -1.95 -5.16 -11.40
CA ILE A 26 -0.94 -5.50 -12.42
C ILE A 26 -0.21 -6.78 -12.05
N GLU A 27 0.23 -6.91 -10.80
CA GLU A 27 0.97 -8.09 -10.34
C GLU A 27 0.10 -9.35 -10.39
N VAL A 28 -1.16 -9.26 -9.97
CA VAL A 28 -2.12 -10.36 -10.09
C VAL A 28 -2.33 -10.76 -11.55
N GLN A 29 -2.48 -9.79 -12.46
CA GLN A 29 -2.60 -10.09 -13.89
C GLN A 29 -1.35 -10.78 -14.44
N LYS A 30 -0.15 -10.33 -14.06
CA LYS A 30 1.13 -10.95 -14.45
C LYS A 30 1.16 -12.42 -14.04
N ILE A 31 0.81 -12.73 -12.80
CA ILE A 31 0.75 -14.11 -12.28
C ILE A 31 -0.25 -14.96 -13.09
N LEU A 32 -1.42 -14.42 -13.40
CA LEU A 32 -2.44 -15.12 -14.21
C LEU A 32 -1.93 -15.45 -15.62
N VAL A 33 -1.22 -14.50 -16.25
CA VAL A 33 -0.68 -14.66 -17.61
C VAL A 33 0.48 -15.66 -17.63
N LEU A 34 1.42 -15.56 -16.69
CA LEU A 34 2.59 -16.43 -16.62
C LEU A 34 2.27 -17.83 -16.09
N ARG A 35 1.10 -18.02 -15.44
CA ARG A 35 0.67 -19.27 -14.79
C ARG A 35 1.72 -19.87 -13.85
N SER A 36 2.57 -19.01 -13.29
CA SER A 36 3.62 -19.35 -12.35
C SER A 36 3.62 -18.30 -11.26
N VAL A 37 3.90 -18.73 -10.05
CA VAL A 37 3.95 -17.88 -8.85
C VAL A 37 5.33 -18.03 -8.27
N ASP A 38 6.11 -16.96 -8.26
CA ASP A 38 7.38 -16.93 -7.55
C ASP A 38 7.19 -16.43 -6.10
N LEU A 39 8.15 -16.77 -5.22
CA LEU A 39 8.19 -16.24 -3.86
C LEU A 39 8.23 -14.70 -3.86
N GLY A 40 8.94 -14.10 -4.82
CA GLY A 40 9.00 -12.64 -4.97
C GLY A 40 7.64 -12.02 -5.25
N ASP A 41 6.81 -12.65 -6.08
CA ASP A 41 5.49 -12.14 -6.44
C ASP A 41 4.55 -12.15 -5.21
N LEU A 42 4.57 -13.24 -4.44
CA LEU A 42 3.79 -13.34 -3.19
C LEU A 42 4.22 -12.31 -2.14
N LEU A 43 5.52 -12.11 -2.00
CA LEU A 43 6.07 -11.14 -1.06
C LEU A 43 5.69 -9.70 -1.46
N LEU A 44 5.72 -9.39 -2.75
CA LEU A 44 5.28 -8.10 -3.28
C LEU A 44 3.79 -7.84 -3.01
N LEU A 45 2.93 -8.85 -3.24
CA LEU A 45 1.51 -8.77 -2.93
C LEU A 45 1.26 -8.58 -1.44
N PHE A 46 2.04 -9.24 -0.58
CA PHE A 46 1.96 -9.07 0.86
C PHE A 46 2.33 -7.63 1.28
N ILE A 47 3.41 -7.08 0.74
CA ILE A 47 3.80 -5.68 1.00
C ILE A 47 2.69 -4.72 0.56
N TYR A 48 2.07 -4.95 -0.60
CA TYR A 48 0.93 -4.13 -1.04
C TYR A 48 -0.25 -4.20 -0.07
N LEU A 49 -0.60 -5.39 0.42
CA LEU A 49 -1.66 -5.54 1.42
C LEU A 49 -1.33 -4.84 2.74
N GLU A 50 -0.08 -4.91 3.19
CA GLU A 50 0.36 -4.23 4.42
C GLU A 50 0.29 -2.71 4.26
N VAL A 51 0.77 -2.17 3.13
CA VAL A 51 0.67 -0.74 2.81
C VAL A 51 -0.78 -0.28 2.74
N LEU A 52 -1.68 -1.06 2.15
CA LEU A 52 -3.12 -0.77 2.15
C LEU A 52 -3.69 -0.75 3.59
N GLY A 53 -3.29 -1.69 4.44
CA GLY A 53 -3.66 -1.72 5.85
C GLY A 53 -3.18 -0.49 6.63
N MET A 54 -1.95 -0.05 6.38
CA MET A 54 -1.38 1.16 6.98
C MET A 54 -2.14 2.42 6.54
N VAL A 55 -2.46 2.54 5.25
CA VAL A 55 -3.24 3.69 4.74
C VAL A 55 -4.68 3.67 5.25
N ALA A 56 -5.31 2.51 5.37
CA ALA A 56 -6.65 2.38 5.95
C ALA A 56 -6.65 2.76 7.44
N SER A 57 -5.65 2.31 8.20
CA SER A 57 -5.45 2.67 9.60
C SER A 57 -5.18 4.17 9.79
N TYR A 58 -4.45 4.78 8.86
CA TYR A 58 -4.19 6.22 8.86
C TYR A 58 -5.49 7.05 8.81
N TRP A 59 -6.50 6.60 8.05
CA TRP A 59 -7.80 7.27 7.97
C TRP A 59 -8.60 7.19 9.29
N GLY A 60 -8.50 6.08 10.03
CA GLY A 60 -9.22 5.86 11.28
C GLY A 60 -8.54 6.45 12.53
N SER A 61 -7.20 6.44 12.59
CA SER A 61 -6.44 6.88 13.77
C SER A 61 -5.73 8.23 13.61
N GLN A 62 -5.71 8.84 12.42
CA GLN A 62 -4.99 10.10 12.13
C GLN A 62 -3.50 10.11 12.51
N ARG A 63 -2.91 8.94 12.81
CA ARG A 63 -1.50 8.77 13.13
C ARG A 63 -0.94 7.82 12.09
N ILE A 64 0.14 8.24 11.42
CA ILE A 64 0.92 7.34 10.59
C ILE A 64 1.66 6.42 11.57
N GLN A 65 1.08 5.26 11.87
CA GLN A 65 1.89 4.17 12.38
C GLN A 65 2.63 3.64 11.16
N LEU A 66 3.85 4.15 10.95
CA LEU A 66 4.83 3.52 10.06
C LEU A 66 5.23 2.21 10.74
N THR A 67 4.39 1.19 10.63
CA THR A 67 4.85 -0.18 10.87
C THR A 67 5.87 -0.42 9.76
N TYR A 68 7.12 -0.55 10.14
CA TYR A 68 8.18 -0.85 9.18
C TYR A 68 7.78 -2.13 8.44
N PRO A 69 7.75 -2.14 7.09
CA PRO A 69 7.59 -3.38 6.37
C PRO A 69 8.74 -4.30 6.75
N LEU A 70 8.41 -5.38 7.43
CA LEU A 70 9.38 -6.36 7.90
C LEU A 70 9.74 -7.29 6.76
N PHE A 71 10.75 -6.93 5.96
CA PHE A 71 11.56 -7.87 5.18
C PHE A 71 13.01 -7.40 5.09
#